data_AF-A0A941M8I9-F1
#
_entry.id   AF-A0A941M8I9-F1
#
_cell.length_a   1.000
_cell.length_b   1.000
_cell.length_c   1.000
_cell.angle_alpha   90.00
_cell.angle_beta   90.00
_cell.angle_gamma   90.00
#
_symmetry.space_group_name_H-M   'P 1'
#
loop_
_entity.id
_entity.type
_entity.pdbx_description
1 polymer ?
#
loop_
_entity_poly.entity_id
_entity_poly.type
_entity_poly.pdbx_seq_one_letter_code
_entity_poly.pdbx_strand_id
1 'polypeptide(L)' 'MGGRPPFAVQRLDHVVLRVRDLDRTEAFYRELLGCEVERRRDDLGLRHLRAGASMIDLIAIDGRLG' A
#
# COMPACT_ATOMS: atom_id res chain seq x y z
N MET A 1 30.48 16.73 9.12
CA MET A 1 30.54 15.48 9.92
C MET A 1 29.43 14.55 9.47
N GLY A 2 29.67 13.72 8.46
CA GLY A 2 28.70 12.71 8.03
C GLY A 2 28.97 11.41 8.77
N GLY A 3 28.37 11.23 9.95
CA GLY A 3 28.41 9.95 10.66
C GLY A 3 27.70 8.88 9.82
N ARG A 4 28.24 7.67 9.78
CA ARG A 4 27.55 6.54 9.18
C ARG A 4 26.18 6.38 9.88
N PRO A 5 25.07 6.25 9.14
CA PRO A 5 23.76 6.12 9.76
C PRO A 5 23.74 4.93 10.72
N PRO A 6 23.02 5.02 11.86
CA PRO A 6 23.03 4.00 12.91
C PRO A 6 22.39 2.67 12.48
N PHE A 7 21.83 2.60 11.27
CA PHE A 7 21.29 1.40 10.66
C PHE A 7 21.44 1.46 9.13
N ALA A 8 21.30 0.31 8.48
CA ALA A 8 21.21 0.19 7.03
C ALA A 8 19.77 -0.09 6.61
N VAL A 9 19.26 0.66 5.63
CA VAL A 9 17.97 0.38 5.01
C VAL A 9 18.09 -0.94 4.23
N GLN A 10 17.19 -1.89 4.51
CA GLN A 10 17.19 -3.20 3.84
C GLN A 10 16.29 -3.21 2.60
N ARG A 11 15.04 -2.75 2.76
CA ARG A 11 14.03 -2.65 1.70
C ARG A 11 12.91 -1.72 2.14
N LEU A 12 12.03 -1.37 1.20
CA LEU A 12 10.73 -0.78 1.53
C LEU A 12 9.82 -1.87 2.07
N ASP A 13 9.28 -1.64 3.26
CA ASP A 13 8.30 -2.55 3.86
C ASP A 13 6.94 -2.41 3.15
N HIS A 14 6.43 -1.17 3.06
CA HIS A 14 5.19 -0.88 2.36
C HIS A 14 5.18 0.55 1.81
N VAL A 15 4.26 0.78 0.86
CA VAL A 15 3.91 2.12 0.37
C VAL A 15 2.42 2.34 0.53
N VAL A 16 2.02 3.58 0.81
CA VAL A 16 0.62 3.97 0.93
C VAL A 16 0.27 4.90 -0.24
N LEU A 17 -0.73 4.52 -1.02
CA LEU A 17 -1.23 5.27 -2.17
C LEU A 17 -2.62 5.79 -1.88
N ARG A 18 -2.80 7.11 -2.03
CA ARG A 18 -4.12 7.73 -2.04
C ARG A 18 -4.72 7.62 -3.43
N VAL A 19 -5.92 7.06 -3.52
CA VAL A 19 -6.57 6.72 -4.79
C VAL A 19 -7.99 7.24 -4.82
N ARG A 20 -8.45 7.61 -6.02
CA ARG A 20 -9.82 8.10 -6.26
C ARG A 20 -10.86 7.00 -6.25
N ASP A 21 -10.45 5.79 -6.62
CA ASP A 21 -11.34 4.64 -6.79
C ASP A 21 -10.59 3.40 -6.30
N LEU A 22 -11.00 2.89 -5.14
CA LEU A 22 -10.38 1.73 -4.50
C LEU A 22 -10.63 0.46 -5.30
N ASP A 23 -11.84 0.27 -5.84
CA ASP A 23 -12.20 -0.95 -6.57
C ASP A 23 -11.43 -1.06 -7.86
N ARG A 24 -11.38 0.03 -8.63
CA ARG A 24 -10.63 0.07 -9.88
C ARG A 24 -9.13 -0.11 -9.65
N THR A 25 -8.59 0.52 -8.61
CA THR A 25 -7.16 0.44 -8.33
C THR A 25 -6.78 -0.93 -7.78
N GLU A 26 -7.59 -1.51 -6.91
CA GLU A 26 -7.40 -2.88 -6.44
C GLU A 26 -7.42 -3.85 -7.64
N ALA A 27 -8.43 -3.77 -8.50
CA ALA A 27 -8.55 -4.64 -9.67
C ALA A 27 -7.30 -4.55 -10.56
N PHE A 28 -6.79 -3.34 -10.81
CA PHE A 28 -5.54 -3.15 -11.55
C PHE A 28 -4.36 -3.93 -10.92
N TYR A 29 -4.12 -3.78 -9.62
CA TYR A 29 -3.00 -4.46 -8.96
C TYR A 29 -3.19 -5.98 -8.89
N ARG A 30 -4.42 -6.45 -8.71
CA ARG A 30 -4.73 -7.88 -8.65
C ARG A 30 -4.64 -8.56 -10.02
N GLU A 31 -5.26 -7.98 -11.03
CA GLU A 31 -5.42 -8.61 -12.33
C GLU A 31 -4.16 -8.45 -13.20
N LEU A 32 -3.50 -7.29 -13.14
CA LEU A 32 -2.32 -7.05 -13.96
C LEU A 32 -1.04 -7.55 -13.30
N LEU A 33 -0.89 -7.34 -11.99
CA LEU A 33 0.35 -7.66 -11.27
C LEU A 33 0.24 -8.90 -10.38
N GLY A 34 -0.94 -9.51 -10.28
CA GLY A 34 -1.15 -10.69 -9.44
C GLY A 34 -1.07 -10.42 -7.94
N CYS A 35 -1.22 -9.16 -7.51
CA CYS A 35 -1.21 -8.85 -6.07
C CYS A 35 -2.42 -9.47 -5.38
N GLU A 36 -2.26 -9.91 -4.13
CA GLU A 36 -3.34 -10.50 -3.34
C GLU A 36 -3.88 -9.50 -2.32
N VAL A 37 -5.19 -9.50 -2.08
CA VAL A 37 -5.79 -8.69 -1.01
C VAL A 37 -5.60 -9.42 0.30
N GLU A 38 -4.80 -8.87 1.20
CA GLU A 38 -4.63 -9.47 2.53
C GLU A 38 -5.69 -8.99 3.52
N ARG A 39 -6.09 -7.73 3.40
CA ARG A 39 -7.04 -7.13 4.35
C ARG A 39 -7.78 -5.97 3.71
N ARG A 40 -9.09 -5.89 4.02
CA ARG A 40 -9.94 -4.74 3.71
C ARG A 40 -10.48 -4.14 5.01
N ARG A 41 -10.48 -2.81 5.07
CA ARG A 41 -11.00 -1.99 6.17
C ARG A 41 -11.88 -0.91 5.55
N ASP A 42 -13.06 -1.33 5.14
CA ASP A 42 -14.01 -0.46 4.43
C ASP A 42 -14.46 0.71 5.32
N ASP A 43 -14.50 0.52 6.65
CA ASP A 43 -14.73 1.56 7.65
C ASP A 43 -13.72 2.72 7.61
N LEU A 44 -12.53 2.45 7.09
CA LEU A 44 -11.42 3.40 6.96
C LEU A 44 -11.13 3.79 5.52
N GLY A 45 -11.81 3.19 4.54
CA GLY A 45 -11.47 3.31 3.12
C GLY A 45 -10.07 2.79 2.81
N LEU A 46 -9.63 1.70 3.45
CA LEU A 46 -8.26 1.17 3.38
C LEU A 46 -8.24 -0.28 2.88
N ARG A 47 -7.33 -0.59 1.95
CA ARG A 47 -7.10 -1.94 1.43
C ARG A 47 -5.61 -2.26 1.38
N HIS A 48 -5.23 -3.45 1.83
CA HIS A 48 -3.85 -3.92 1.86
C HIS A 48 -3.62 -4.98 0.79
N LEU A 49 -2.65 -4.74 -0.09
CA LEU A 49 -2.31 -5.64 -1.19
C LEU A 49 -0.88 -6.18 -1.03
N ARG A 50 -0.72 -7.51 -1.07
CA ARG A 50 0.59 -8.18 -1.04
C ARG A 50 1.29 -8.03 -2.38
N ALA A 51 2.51 -7.49 -2.34
CA ALA A 51 3.39 -7.35 -3.49
C ALA A 51 4.74 -8.02 -3.18
N GLY A 52 4.78 -9.35 -3.32
CA GLY A 52 5.96 -10.15 -2.96
C GLY A 52 6.30 -10.01 -1.48
N ALA A 53 7.48 -9.51 -1.15
CA ALA A 53 7.91 -9.31 0.24
C ALA A 53 7.44 -7.98 0.87
N SER A 54 6.74 -7.14 0.11
CA SER A 54 6.28 -5.80 0.53
C SER A 54 4.75 -5.69 0.42
N MET A 55 4.21 -4.54 0.86
CA MET A 55 2.78 -4.22 0.77
C MET A 55 2.51 -2.94 -0.01
N ILE A 56 1.35 -2.88 -0.65
CA ILE A 56 0.74 -1.67 -1.21
C ILE A 56 -0.56 -1.43 -0.47
N ASP A 57 -0.64 -0.31 0.25
CA ASP A 57 -1.83 0.10 0.96
C ASP A 57 -2.56 1.16 0.14
N LEU A 58 -3.82 0.91 -0.21
CA LEU A 58 -4.67 1.83 -0.94
C LEU A 58 -5.61 2.53 0.04
N ILE A 59 -5.63 3.87 0.00
CA ILE A 59 -6.53 4.70 0.79
C ILE A 59 -7.41 5.52 -0.14
N ALA A 60 -8.73 5.51 0.09
CA ALA A 60 -9.67 6.38 -0.61
C ALA A 60 -9.44 7.85 -0.23
N ILE A 61 -9.29 8.72 -1.24
CA ILE A 61 -9.00 10.14 -1.01
C ILE A 61 -10.10 10.91 -0.27
N ASP A 62 -11.33 10.40 -0.32
CA ASP A 62 -12.51 10.95 0.32
C ASP A 62 -12.84 10.20 1.63
N GLY A 63 -12.00 9.25 2.01
CA GLY A 63 -12.13 8.45 3.23
C GLY A 63 -11.52 9.12 4.46
N ARG A 64 -11.71 8.49 5.63
CA ARG A 64 -11.24 9.01 6.93
C ARG A 64 -9.72 9.21 7.01
N LEU A 65 -8.95 8.46 6.23
CA LEU A 65 -7.48 8.53 6.19
C LEU A 65 -6.95 9.40 5.03
N GLY A 66 -7.87 9.83 4.14
CA GLY A 66 -7.73 10.93 3.18
C GLY A 66 -7.15 10.62 1.83
#